data_AF-A0A2G2WCG4-F1
#
_entry.id   AF-A0A2G2WCG4-F1
#
_cell.length_a   1.000
_cell.length_b   1.000
_cell.length_c   1.000
_cell.angle_alpha   90.00
_cell.angle_beta   90.00
_cell.angle_gamma   90.00
#
_symmetry.space_group_name_H-M   'P 1'
#
loop_
_entity.id
_entity.type
_entity.pdbx_description
1 polymer ?
#
loop_
_entity_poly.entity_id
_entity_poly.type
_entity_poly.pdbx_seq_one_letter_code
_entity_poly.pdbx_strand_id
1 'polypeptide(L)'
;MQDVIGDISIKFGEVAMAIGRMVDSRLDVTKLYEEVMAMEGYNEEFLGDAFNYLVQSDTLPKTFMVKNQNLRKVWLERFKQQQ
;
A
#
# COMPACT_ATOMS: atom_id res chain seq x y z
N MET A 1 -36.40 10.50 23.06
CA MET A 1 -36.25 9.16 22.44
C MET A 1 -35.91 9.26 20.95
N GLN A 2 -36.66 10.03 20.14
CA GLN A 2 -36.32 10.25 18.72
C GLN A 2 -34.94 10.90 18.51
N ASP A 3 -34.57 11.86 19.36
CA ASP A 3 -33.26 12.54 19.35
C ASP A 3 -32.08 11.57 19.51
N VAL A 4 -32.20 10.64 20.48
CA VAL A 4 -31.18 9.59 20.72
C VAL A 4 -31.05 8.63 19.53
N ILE A 5 -32.16 8.28 18.86
CA ILE A 5 -32.14 7.41 17.67
C ILE A 5 -31.50 8.13 16.48
N GLY A 6 -31.74 9.44 16.33
CA GLY A 6 -31.09 10.28 15.33
C GLY A 6 -29.58 10.34 15.53
N ASP A 7 -29.14 10.62 16.77
CA ASP A 7 -27.73 10.66 17.15
C ASP A 7 -27.01 9.33 16.89
N ILE A 8 -27.64 8.20 17.24
CA ILE A 8 -27.09 6.87 16.95
C ILE A 8 -26.93 6.66 15.44
N SER A 9 -27.93 7.05 14.65
CA SER A 9 -27.90 6.87 13.19
C SER A 9 -26.77 7.67 12.54
N ILE A 10 -26.55 8.92 12.98
CA ILE A 10 -25.45 9.77 12.51
C ILE A 10 -24.10 9.13 12.84
N LYS A 11 -23.87 8.76 14.11
CA LYS A 11 -22.61 8.12 14.55
C LYS A 11 -22.33 6.81 13.81
N PHE A 12 -23.37 6.03 13.51
CA PHE A 12 -23.21 4.79 12.74
C PHE A 12 -22.83 5.08 11.28
N GLY A 13 -23.37 6.14 10.69
CA GLY A 13 -22.94 6.64 9.37
C GLY A 13 -21.47 7.07 9.35
N GLU A 14 -20.99 7.75 10.40
CA GLU A 14 -19.59 8.13 10.53
C GLU A 14 -18.65 6.91 10.62
N VAL A 15 -19.05 5.88 11.39
CA VAL A 15 -18.32 4.60 11.47
C VAL A 15 -18.29 3.92 10.11
N ALA A 16 -19.41 3.83 9.40
CA ALA A 16 -19.47 3.24 8.06
C ALA A 16 -18.56 3.97 7.07
N MET A 17 -18.53 5.31 7.09
CA MET A 17 -17.63 6.11 6.26
C MET A 17 -16.15 5.87 6.61
N ALA A 18 -15.81 5.78 7.89
CA ALA A 18 -14.45 5.48 8.33
C ALA A 18 -14.00 4.09 7.84
N ILE A 19 -14.87 3.08 7.96
CA ILE A 19 -14.61 1.73 7.45
C ILE A 19 -14.43 1.74 5.92
N GLY A 20 -15.28 2.46 5.19
CA GLY A 20 -15.15 2.62 3.74
C GLY A 20 -13.78 3.16 3.34
N ARG A 21 -13.33 4.25 3.97
CA ARG A 21 -11.98 4.80 3.74
C ARG A 21 -10.85 3.83 4.10
N MET A 22 -11.02 3.04 5.17
CA MET A 22 -10.04 2.02 5.54
C MET A 22 -9.92 0.94 4.46
N VAL A 23 -11.04 0.47 3.92
CA VAL A 23 -11.07 -0.53 2.83
C VAL A 23 -10.42 0.03 1.57
N ASP A 24 -10.74 1.26 1.17
CA ASP A 24 -10.13 1.91 -0.01
C ASP A 24 -8.62 2.14 0.15
N SER A 25 -8.15 2.31 1.39
CA SER A 25 -6.72 2.47 1.71
C SER A 25 -5.95 1.15 1.82
N ARG A 26 -6.62 0.00 1.65
CA ARG A 26 -5.96 -1.30 1.62
C ARG A 26 -5.05 -1.35 0.40
N LEU A 27 -3.84 -1.83 0.64
CA LEU A 27 -2.89 -2.06 -0.44
C LEU A 27 -3.38 -3.22 -1.30
N ASP A 28 -3.46 -2.99 -2.59
CA ASP A 28 -3.57 -4.07 -3.57
C ASP A 28 -2.20 -4.73 -3.73
N VAL A 29 -2.01 -5.85 -3.04
CA VAL A 29 -0.76 -6.62 -3.03
C VAL A 29 -0.47 -7.24 -4.40
N THR A 30 -1.50 -7.62 -5.15
CA THR A 30 -1.36 -8.16 -6.52
C THR A 30 -0.82 -7.08 -7.44
N LYS A 31 -1.39 -5.87 -7.40
CA LYS A 31 -0.88 -4.74 -8.17
C LYS A 31 0.54 -4.36 -7.77
N LEU A 32 0.86 -4.39 -6.47
CA LEU A 32 2.24 -4.16 -6.01
C LEU A 32 3.21 -5.16 -6.66
N TYR A 33 2.86 -6.45 -6.66
CA TYR A 33 3.70 -7.49 -7.25
C TYR A 33 3.95 -7.23 -8.74
N GLU A 34 2.90 -6.96 -9.50
CA GLU A 34 3.00 -6.64 -10.94
C GLU A 34 3.91 -5.44 -11.21
N GLU A 35 3.75 -4.37 -10.42
CA GLU A 35 4.53 -3.14 -10.58
C GLU A 35 6.00 -3.29 -10.16
N VAL A 36 6.29 -4.15 -9.18
CA VAL A 36 7.67 -4.50 -8.81
C VAL A 36 8.29 -5.36 -9.91
N MET A 37 7.58 -6.36 -10.43
CA MET A 37 8.07 -7.25 -11.48
C MET A 37 8.22 -6.56 -12.84
N ALA A 38 7.48 -5.48 -13.09
CA ALA A 38 7.63 -4.65 -14.29
C ALA A 38 8.90 -3.78 -14.29
N MET A 39 9.71 -3.78 -13.23
CA MET A 39 10.92 -2.97 -13.14
C MET A 39 12.06 -3.56 -13.98
N GLU A 40 12.28 -2.98 -15.15
CA GLU A 40 13.34 -3.36 -16.07
C GLU A 40 14.75 -3.10 -15.52
N GLY A 41 15.70 -3.97 -15.90
CA GLY A 41 17.13 -3.85 -15.54
C GLY A 41 17.51 -4.56 -14.23
N TYR A 42 16.58 -5.26 -13.62
CA TYR A 42 16.78 -6.07 -12.41
C TYR A 42 16.49 -7.53 -12.70
N ASN A 43 17.19 -8.44 -12.00
CA ASN A 43 16.88 -9.86 -12.08
C ASN A 43 15.60 -10.18 -11.26
N GLU A 44 14.88 -11.22 -11.65
CA GLU A 44 13.59 -11.59 -11.05
C GLU A 44 13.72 -11.99 -9.57
N GLU A 45 14.79 -12.68 -9.19
CA GLU A 45 15.07 -13.08 -7.80
C GLU A 45 15.18 -11.87 -6.87
N PHE A 46 15.95 -10.86 -7.28
CA PHE A 46 16.12 -9.59 -6.57
C PHE A 46 14.80 -8.83 -6.45
N LEU A 47 13.98 -8.80 -7.52
CA LEU A 47 12.66 -8.19 -7.47
C LEU A 47 11.71 -8.94 -6.52
N GLY A 48 11.84 -10.27 -6.46
CA GLY A 48 11.17 -11.12 -5.46
C GLY A 48 11.56 -10.76 -4.03
N ASP A 49 12.85 -10.58 -3.76
CA ASP A 49 13.34 -10.17 -2.44
C ASP A 49 12.88 -8.76 -2.07
N ALA A 50 12.91 -7.83 -3.03
CA ALA A 50 12.41 -6.47 -2.85
C ALA A 50 10.91 -6.47 -2.53
N PHE A 51 10.12 -7.28 -3.22
CA PHE A 51 8.69 -7.46 -2.93
C PHE A 51 8.48 -8.02 -1.52
N ASN A 52 9.20 -9.10 -1.17
CA ASN A 52 9.14 -9.72 0.15
C ASN A 52 9.51 -8.73 1.27
N TYR A 53 10.46 -7.82 1.03
CA TYR A 53 10.80 -6.75 1.96
C TYR A 53 9.70 -5.68 2.07
N LEU A 54 9.14 -5.24 0.94
CA LEU A 54 8.07 -4.25 0.93
C LEU A 54 6.86 -4.73 1.74
N VAL A 55 6.42 -5.97 1.56
CA VAL A 55 5.23 -6.50 2.25
C VAL A 55 5.42 -6.75 3.75
N GLN A 56 6.64 -6.64 4.28
CA GLN A 56 6.89 -6.71 5.73
C GLN A 56 6.40 -5.46 6.49
N SER A 57 6.00 -4.39 5.78
CA SER A 57 5.55 -3.14 6.38
C SER A 57 4.21 -2.69 5.80
N ASP A 58 3.37 -2.09 6.64
CA ASP A 58 2.10 -1.48 6.21
C ASP A 58 2.30 -0.23 5.33
N THR A 59 3.47 0.41 5.39
CA THR A 59 3.72 1.73 4.78
C THR A 59 4.69 1.68 3.61
N LEU A 60 5.75 0.86 3.68
CA LEU A 60 6.72 0.72 2.57
C LEU A 60 6.07 0.49 1.20
N PRO A 61 5.15 -0.46 1.01
CA PRO A 61 4.59 -0.75 -0.30
C PRO A 61 3.71 0.39 -0.81
N LYS A 62 2.97 1.05 0.08
CA LYS A 62 2.19 2.25 -0.24
C LYS A 62 3.10 3.37 -0.71
N THR A 63 4.20 3.63 0.01
CA THR A 63 5.16 4.67 -0.39
C THR A 63 5.91 4.34 -1.68
N PHE A 64 6.14 3.06 -1.96
CA PHE A 64 6.72 2.60 -3.22
C PHE A 64 5.75 2.85 -4.39
N MET A 65 4.47 2.50 -4.22
CA MET A 65 3.44 2.66 -5.25
C MET A 65 3.18 4.12 -5.65
N VAL A 66 3.29 5.06 -4.70
CA VAL A 66 3.12 6.50 -4.97
C VAL A 66 4.32 7.09 -5.75
N LYS A 67 5.49 6.45 -5.71
CA LYS A 67 6.67 6.89 -6.47
C LYS A 67 6.46 6.66 -7.96
N ASN A 68 6.98 7.58 -8.76
CA ASN A 68 7.16 7.36 -10.19
C ASN A 68 8.27 6.32 -10.44
N GLN A 69 8.38 5.85 -11.69
CA GLN A 69 9.32 4.81 -12.08
C GLN A 69 10.77 5.13 -11.72
N ASN A 70 11.25 6.36 -11.93
CA ASN A 70 12.62 6.76 -11.60
C ASN A 70 12.90 6.64 -10.10
N LEU A 71 11.96 7.07 -9.26
CA LEU A 71 12.09 6.98 -7.80
C LEU A 71 11.97 5.55 -7.29
N ARG A 72 11.23 4.68 -7.99
CA ARG A 72 11.20 3.24 -7.72
C ARG A 72 12.56 2.60 -8.02
N LYS A 73 13.21 2.95 -9.14
CA LYS A 73 14.59 2.52 -9.43
C LYS A 73 15.57 2.97 -8.35
N VAL A 74 15.54 4.25 -7.95
CA VAL A 74 16.38 4.75 -6.85
C VAL A 74 16.15 3.98 -5.55
N TRP A 75 14.89 3.62 -5.25
CA TRP A 75 14.58 2.81 -4.07
C TRP A 75 15.20 1.41 -4.18
N LEU A 76 15.08 0.74 -5.33
CA LEU A 76 15.67 -0.57 -5.58
C LEU A 76 17.20 -0.55 -5.47
N GLU A 77 17.86 0.47 -6.02
CA GLU A 77 19.33 0.62 -5.88
C GLU A 77 19.76 0.76 -4.41
N ARG A 78 18.98 1.48 -3.60
CA ARG A 78 19.26 1.63 -2.16
C ARG A 78 19.00 0.33 -1.41
N PHE A 79 17.95 -0.40 -1.76
CA PHE A 79 17.66 -1.72 -1.18
C PHE A 79 18.78 -2.70 -1.47
N LYS A 80 19.30 -2.72 -2.71
CA LYS A 80 20.43 -3.55 -3.13
C LYS A 80 21.70 -3.29 -2.32
N GLN A 81 21.92 -2.05 -1.86
CA GLN A 81 23.08 -1.70 -1.02
C GLN A 81 22.95 -2.13 0.44
N GLN A 82 21.76 -2.55 0.88
CA GLN A 82 21.48 -2.98 2.25
C GLN A 82 21.51 -4.50 2.42
N GLN A 83 21.61 -5.25 1.31
CA GLN A 83 21.86 -6.68 1.29
C GLN A 83 23.37 -6.97 1.28
#